data_AF-A0A4R8LTG0-F1
#
_entry.id   AF-A0A4R8LTG0-F1
#
_cell.length_a   1.000
_cell.length_b   1.000
_cell.length_c   1.000
_cell.angle_alpha   90.00
_cell.angle_beta   90.00
_cell.angle_gamma   90.00
#
_symmetry.space_group_name_H-M   'P 1'
#
loop_
_entity.id
_entity.type
_entity.pdbx_description
1 polymer ?
#
loop_
_entity_poly.entity_id
_entity_poly.type
_entity_poly.pdbx_seq_one_letter_code
_entity_poly.pdbx_strand_id
1 'polypeptide(L)'
;MSSETGFALLIARDIRRSMSSGKPNRHWRLVYAAAAVLALAVVATYESTQHTMVLSSITPVWTISFYIPIISFGFPMALVMNEWRQNTVGWWLTLPLPRFQLAAAKCLAGVGKAARVTLWTFLGISVLGIYASIVSTHRLDISSSLAFLAAGLRWNLFLLCLCPFTSSLGLVFGTMRQSRWRPALPIAWAACAIGWSIGNKGGKNWNTKNLLGLGHGMITSEALLHVAIAIVASWLLAVLFIWFAAYLLERQTNL
;
A
#
# COMPACT_ATOMS: atom_id res chain seq x y z
N MET A 1 -21.62 23.25 10.20
CA MET A 1 -20.83 22.53 9.18
C MET A 1 -21.51 21.20 8.95
N SER A 2 -21.84 20.84 7.71
CA SER A 2 -22.38 19.50 7.43
C SER A 2 -21.37 18.44 7.85
N SER A 3 -21.83 17.31 8.39
CA SER A 3 -20.99 16.19 8.84
C SER A 3 -20.02 15.72 7.74
N GLU A 4 -20.44 15.80 6.48
CA GLU A 4 -19.66 15.42 5.29
C GLU A 4 -18.45 16.33 5.05
N THR A 5 -18.61 17.65 5.16
CA THR A 5 -17.50 18.60 4.97
C THR A 5 -16.45 18.46 6.06
N GLY A 6 -16.87 18.18 7.30
CA GLY A 6 -15.98 17.89 8.42
C GLY A 6 -15.13 16.64 8.21
N PHE A 7 -15.74 15.56 7.73
CA PHE A 7 -15.04 14.29 7.48
C PHE A 7 -13.98 14.40 6.39
N ALA A 8 -14.30 15.02 5.25
CA ALA A 8 -13.35 15.23 4.16
C ALA A 8 -12.16 16.11 4.60
N LEU A 9 -12.42 17.14 5.41
CA LEU A 9 -11.37 18.01 5.95
C LEU A 9 -10.42 17.27 6.89
N LEU A 10 -10.93 16.34 7.71
CA LEU A 10 -10.10 15.51 8.58
C LEU A 10 -9.15 14.61 7.76
N ILE A 11 -9.67 13.96 6.72
CA ILE A 11 -8.86 13.14 5.81
C ILE A 11 -7.77 14.00 5.16
N ALA A 12 -8.15 15.14 4.59
CA ALA A 12 -7.21 16.04 3.91
C ALA A 12 -6.11 16.55 4.86
N ARG A 13 -6.47 16.85 6.11
CA ARG A 13 -5.52 17.29 7.15
C ARG A 13 -4.53 16.18 7.52
N ASP A 14 -4.98 14.95 7.72
CA ASP A 14 -4.13 13.82 8.10
C ASP A 14 -3.18 13.37 6.96
N ILE A 15 -3.61 13.55 5.71
CA ILE A 15 -2.74 13.41 4.54
C ILE A 15 -1.67 14.50 4.54
N ARG A 16 -2.02 15.77 4.88
CA ARG A 16 -1.10 16.91 4.85
C ARG A 16 -0.08 16.90 5.99
N ARG A 17 -0.48 16.55 7.22
CA ARG A 17 0.37 16.60 8.43
C ARG A 17 1.59 15.68 8.34
N SER A 18 1.45 14.54 7.67
CA SER A 18 2.55 13.61 7.40
C SER A 18 3.63 14.20 6.49
N MET A 19 3.33 15.27 5.76
CA MET A 19 4.31 15.92 4.89
C MET A 19 5.18 16.93 5.65
N SER A 20 4.91 17.27 6.91
CA SER A 20 5.68 18.31 7.62
C SER A 20 6.54 17.78 8.78
N SER A 21 6.48 16.49 9.11
CA SER A 21 7.31 15.94 10.20
C SER A 21 8.78 15.85 9.76
N GLY A 22 9.62 16.72 10.30
CA GLY A 22 11.08 16.56 10.33
C GLY A 22 11.73 16.29 8.97
N LYS A 23 11.32 17.01 7.92
CA LYS A 23 11.95 16.88 6.60
C LYS A 23 13.45 17.20 6.75
N PRO A 24 14.36 16.29 6.36
CA PRO A 24 15.76 16.68 6.19
C PRO A 24 15.82 17.84 5.20
N ASN A 25 16.85 18.68 5.34
CA ASN A 25 17.04 19.87 4.50
C ASN A 25 16.77 19.54 3.01
N ARG A 26 16.08 20.44 2.30
CA ARG A 26 15.62 20.24 0.92
C ARG A 26 16.76 19.77 -0.01
N HIS A 27 17.97 20.26 0.24
CA HIS A 27 19.18 19.85 -0.48
C HIS A 27 19.51 18.36 -0.29
N TRP A 28 19.54 17.85 0.95
CA TRP A 28 19.81 16.43 1.20
C TRP A 28 18.75 15.52 0.57
N ARG A 29 17.49 15.95 0.56
CA ARG A 29 16.42 15.20 -0.14
C ARG A 29 16.68 15.11 -1.65
N LEU A 30 17.16 16.19 -2.26
CA LEU A 30 17.53 16.18 -3.68
C LEU A 30 18.76 15.31 -3.93
N VAL A 31 19.77 15.36 -3.06
CA VAL A 31 20.97 14.51 -3.16
C VAL A 31 20.61 13.04 -3.05
N TYR A 32 19.80 12.63 -2.07
CA TYR A 32 19.35 11.24 -1.95
C TYR A 32 18.49 10.80 -3.13
N ALA A 33 17.61 11.67 -3.63
CA ALA A 33 16.80 11.38 -4.81
C ALA A 33 17.69 11.20 -6.06
N ALA A 34 18.67 12.09 -6.27
CA ALA A 34 19.61 11.99 -7.37
C ALA A 34 20.46 10.72 -7.28
N ALA A 35 21.01 10.40 -6.10
CA ALA A 35 21.77 9.19 -5.86
C ALA A 35 20.95 7.92 -6.12
N ALA A 36 19.68 7.90 -5.70
CA ALA A 36 18.77 6.78 -5.96
C ALA A 36 18.46 6.61 -7.46
N VAL A 37 18.21 7.71 -8.18
CA VAL A 37 18.01 7.68 -9.64
C VAL A 37 19.27 7.19 -10.35
N LEU A 38 20.45 7.64 -9.92
CA LEU A 38 21.72 7.23 -10.50
C LEU A 38 22.02 5.75 -10.25
N ALA A 39 21.79 5.26 -9.03
CA ALA A 39 21.91 3.84 -8.70
C ALA A 39 20.94 2.99 -9.53
N LEU A 40 19.69 3.43 -9.69
CA LEU A 40 18.70 2.77 -10.54
C LEU A 40 19.13 2.74 -12.01
N ALA A 41 19.69 3.83 -12.53
CA ALA A 41 20.21 3.88 -13.89
C ALA A 41 21.41 2.93 -14.09
N VAL A 42 22.32 2.84 -13.12
CA VAL A 42 23.46 1.90 -13.14
C VAL A 42 22.98 0.45 -13.12
N VAL A 43 22.03 0.11 -12.25
CA VAL A 43 21.44 -1.24 -12.21
C VAL A 43 20.72 -1.54 -13.53
N ALA A 44 19.90 -0.62 -14.04
CA ALA A 44 19.19 -0.81 -15.30
C ALA A 44 20.13 -0.99 -16.49
N THR A 45 21.23 -0.24 -16.55
CA THR A 45 22.25 -0.37 -17.61
C THR A 45 23.06 -1.66 -17.49
N TYR A 46 23.41 -2.07 -16.27
CA TYR A 46 24.10 -3.35 -16.02
C TYR A 46 23.23 -4.54 -16.41
N GLU A 47 21.98 -4.57 -15.95
CA GLU A 47 21.01 -5.61 -16.27
C GLU A 47 20.71 -5.67 -17.78
N SER A 48 20.59 -4.51 -18.44
CA SER A 48 20.37 -4.41 -19.88
C SER A 48 21.56 -4.88 -20.73
N THR A 49 22.79 -4.87 -20.20
CA THR A 49 24.00 -5.24 -20.95
C THR A 49 24.42 -6.70 -20.74
N GLN A 50 24.14 -7.26 -19.56
CA GLN A 50 24.47 -8.65 -19.21
C GLN A 50 23.42 -9.66 -19.69
N HIS A 51 22.14 -9.27 -19.73
CA HIS A 51 21.05 -10.13 -20.14
C HIS A 51 20.36 -9.53 -21.37
N THR A 52 20.14 -10.34 -22.42
CA THR A 52 19.24 -9.98 -23.53
C THR A 52 17.81 -9.91 -22.99
N MET A 53 17.47 -8.78 -22.36
CA MET A 53 16.19 -8.55 -21.72
C MET A 53 15.14 -8.25 -22.79
N VAL A 54 14.27 -9.22 -23.04
CA VAL A 54 13.03 -8.98 -23.79
C VAL A 54 12.08 -8.25 -22.84
N LEU A 55 11.35 -7.22 -23.30
CA LEU A 55 10.40 -6.48 -22.46
C LEU A 55 9.37 -7.37 -21.74
N SER A 56 9.06 -8.53 -22.32
CA SER A 56 8.20 -9.54 -21.72
C SER A 56 8.81 -10.25 -20.49
N SER A 57 10.14 -10.28 -20.35
CA SER A 57 10.85 -10.82 -19.19
C SER A 57 11.11 -9.77 -18.09
N ILE A 58 10.78 -8.49 -18.31
CA ILE A 58 10.89 -7.40 -17.31
C ILE A 58 9.68 -7.39 -16.35
N THR A 59 8.70 -8.25 -16.59
CA THR A 59 7.53 -8.46 -15.72
C THR A 59 7.85 -8.67 -14.22
N PRO A 60 8.98 -9.31 -13.81
CA PRO A 60 9.38 -9.42 -12.42
C PRO A 60 9.72 -8.08 -11.75
N VAL A 61 10.02 -6.99 -12.48
CA VAL A 61 10.33 -5.68 -11.87
C VAL A 61 9.12 -5.14 -11.08
N TRP A 62 7.90 -5.46 -11.54
CA TRP A 62 6.68 -5.12 -10.82
C TRP A 62 6.52 -5.82 -9.46
N THR A 63 7.35 -6.84 -9.17
CA THR A 63 7.34 -7.50 -7.85
C THR A 63 7.80 -6.55 -6.73
N ILE A 64 8.56 -5.50 -7.04
CA ILE A 64 8.90 -4.45 -6.05
C ILE A 64 7.62 -3.79 -5.49
N SER A 65 6.55 -3.72 -6.28
CA SER A 65 5.26 -3.21 -5.81
C SER A 65 4.62 -4.07 -4.71
N PHE A 66 5.05 -5.33 -4.47
CA PHE A 66 4.55 -6.14 -3.33
C PHE A 66 4.75 -5.49 -1.96
N TYR A 67 5.70 -4.55 -1.84
CA TYR A 67 5.89 -3.81 -0.59
C TYR A 67 4.79 -2.77 -0.34
N ILE A 68 3.98 -2.40 -1.33
CA ILE A 68 2.94 -1.36 -1.20
C ILE A 68 1.91 -1.69 -0.10
N PRO A 69 1.29 -2.89 -0.05
CA PRO A 69 0.39 -3.24 1.06
C PRO A 69 1.08 -3.24 2.44
N ILE A 70 2.37 -3.60 2.50
CA ILE A 70 3.14 -3.56 3.75
C ILE A 70 3.38 -2.11 4.21
N ILE A 71 3.72 -1.22 3.28
CA ILE A 71 3.88 0.21 3.56
C ILE A 71 2.52 0.84 3.97
N SER A 72 1.43 0.42 3.31
CA SER A 72 0.05 0.81 3.64
C SER A 72 -0.31 0.51 5.08
N PHE A 73 0.08 -0.67 5.60
CA PHE A 73 -0.07 -1.02 7.02
C PHE A 73 0.63 -0.02 7.96
N GLY A 74 1.83 0.45 7.60
CA GLY A 74 2.60 1.37 8.44
C GLY A 74 2.00 2.76 8.59
N PHE A 75 1.31 3.29 7.57
CA PHE A 75 0.80 4.67 7.60
C PHE A 75 -0.22 4.98 8.70
N PRO A 76 -1.35 4.26 8.83
CA PRO A 76 -2.32 4.52 9.89
C PRO A 76 -1.77 4.16 11.27
N MET A 77 -0.92 3.12 11.38
CA MET A 77 -0.23 2.78 12.62
C MET A 77 0.63 3.95 13.11
N ALA A 78 1.46 4.53 12.21
CA ALA A 78 2.31 5.67 12.52
C ALA A 78 1.51 6.92 12.86
N LEU A 79 0.37 7.16 12.21
CA LEU A 79 -0.53 8.27 12.55
C LEU A 79 -1.01 8.17 14.01
N VAL A 80 -1.53 7.01 14.41
CA VAL A 80 -1.99 6.78 15.78
C VAL A 80 -0.85 6.89 16.79
N MET A 81 0.29 6.27 16.50
CA MET A 81 1.45 6.30 17.39
C MET A 81 2.01 7.72 17.57
N ASN A 82 2.07 8.52 16.50
CA ASN A 82 2.57 9.88 16.57
C ASN A 82 1.64 10.79 17.36
N GLU A 83 0.32 10.61 17.23
CA GLU A 83 -0.63 11.41 18.01
C GLU A 83 -0.53 11.10 19.51
N TRP A 84 -0.36 9.83 19.86
CA TRP A 84 -0.10 9.42 21.25
C TRP A 84 1.20 10.02 21.77
N ARG A 85 2.29 9.95 20.99
CA ARG A 85 3.58 10.52 21.37
C ARG A 85 3.52 12.05 21.55
N GLN A 86 2.67 12.73 20.79
CA GLN A 86 2.49 14.19 20.85
C GLN A 86 1.44 14.63 21.88
N ASN A 87 0.84 13.71 22.64
CA ASN A 87 -0.28 13.97 23.55
C ASN A 87 -1.49 14.67 22.87
N THR A 88 -1.62 14.56 21.54
CA THR A 88 -2.72 15.18 20.80
C THR A 88 -3.96 14.29 20.69
N VAL A 89 -3.95 13.12 21.34
CA VAL A 89 -5.07 12.17 21.27
C VAL A 89 -6.32 12.68 21.97
N GLY A 90 -6.15 13.40 23.09
CA GLY A 90 -7.26 14.03 23.79
C GLY A 90 -8.08 14.94 22.88
N TRP A 91 -7.42 15.78 22.07
CA TRP A 91 -8.08 16.69 21.12
C TRP A 91 -8.98 15.96 20.11
N TRP A 92 -8.52 14.80 19.63
CA TRP A 92 -9.29 14.04 18.63
C TRP A 92 -10.42 13.24 19.27
N LEU A 93 -10.23 12.79 20.52
CA LEU A 93 -11.28 12.14 21.31
C LEU A 93 -12.36 13.13 21.78
N THR A 94 -12.05 14.41 21.91
CA THR A 94 -13.04 15.44 22.27
C THR A 94 -13.95 15.87 21.12
N LEU A 95 -13.66 15.46 19.88
CA LEU A 95 -14.54 15.80 18.74
C LEU A 95 -15.90 15.10 18.90
N PRO A 96 -17.02 15.80 18.66
CA PRO A 96 -18.39 15.25 18.71
C PRO A 96 -18.69 14.44 17.43
N LEU A 97 -17.79 13.52 17.08
CA LEU A 97 -17.90 12.61 15.94
C LEU A 97 -17.88 11.18 16.44
N PRO A 98 -18.66 10.27 15.82
CA PRO A 98 -18.65 8.86 16.19
C PRO A 98 -17.24 8.28 15.96
N ARG A 99 -16.78 7.45 16.90
CA ARG A 99 -15.44 6.84 16.90
C ARG A 99 -15.15 6.07 15.62
N PHE A 100 -16.18 5.48 15.02
CA PHE A 100 -16.10 4.81 13.73
C PHE A 100 -15.69 5.76 12.60
N GLN A 101 -16.30 6.94 12.50
CA GLN A 101 -15.94 7.92 11.46
C GLN A 101 -14.51 8.44 11.66
N LEU A 102 -14.11 8.68 12.90
CA LEU A 102 -12.74 9.05 13.23
C LEU A 102 -11.77 7.97 12.73
N ALA A 103 -11.95 6.72 13.16
CA ALA A 103 -11.14 5.57 12.72
C ALA A 103 -11.11 5.41 11.19
N ALA A 104 -12.27 5.53 10.53
CA ALA A 104 -12.39 5.46 9.08
C ALA A 104 -11.61 6.58 8.38
N ALA A 105 -11.64 7.82 8.90
CA ALA A 105 -10.88 8.94 8.35
C ALA A 105 -9.37 8.67 8.36
N LYS A 106 -8.84 8.09 9.45
CA LYS A 106 -7.42 7.69 9.54
C LYS A 106 -7.07 6.56 8.60
N CYS A 107 -7.96 5.57 8.46
CA CYS A 107 -7.77 4.48 7.52
C CYS A 107 -7.72 5.02 6.08
N LEU A 108 -8.69 5.84 5.67
CA LEU A 108 -8.73 6.47 4.35
C LEU A 108 -7.53 7.39 4.09
N ALA A 109 -7.05 8.12 5.09
CA ALA A 109 -5.80 8.88 4.98
C ALA A 109 -4.59 7.97 4.74
N GLY A 110 -4.56 6.78 5.36
CA GLY A 110 -3.56 5.73 5.10
C GLY A 110 -3.64 5.20 3.67
N VAL A 111 -4.84 4.84 3.21
CA VAL A 111 -5.08 4.37 1.83
C VAL A 111 -4.71 5.45 0.81
N GLY A 112 -5.06 6.71 1.04
CA GLY A 112 -4.69 7.82 0.15
C GLY A 112 -3.19 8.05 0.07
N LYS A 113 -2.44 7.80 1.15
CA LYS A 113 -0.97 7.81 1.13
C LYS A 113 -0.41 6.62 0.36
N ALA A 114 -0.97 5.43 0.57
CA ALA A 114 -0.60 4.25 -0.19
C ALA A 114 -0.84 4.46 -1.69
N ALA A 115 -2.01 4.99 -2.09
CA ALA A 115 -2.33 5.35 -3.47
C ALA A 115 -1.28 6.28 -4.10
N ARG A 116 -0.83 7.28 -3.34
CA ARG A 116 0.22 8.18 -3.80
C ARG A 116 1.55 7.46 -3.98
N VAL A 117 1.94 6.58 -3.04
CA VAL A 117 3.15 5.78 -3.16
C VAL A 117 3.07 4.86 -4.38
N THR A 118 1.95 4.17 -4.58
CA THR A 118 1.69 3.34 -5.76
C THR A 118 1.85 4.12 -7.06
N LEU A 119 1.30 5.34 -7.13
CA LEU A 119 1.44 6.20 -8.31
C LEU A 119 2.91 6.54 -8.60
N TRP A 120 3.68 6.93 -7.59
CA TRP A 120 5.10 7.23 -7.76
C TRP A 120 5.92 6.00 -8.16
N THR A 121 5.65 4.85 -7.55
CA THR A 121 6.28 3.59 -7.91
C THR A 121 5.97 3.20 -9.35
N PHE A 122 4.70 3.34 -9.76
CA PHE A 122 4.29 3.08 -11.15
C PHE A 122 5.02 3.97 -12.14
N LEU A 123 5.06 5.28 -11.89
CA LEU A 123 5.78 6.23 -12.75
C LEU A 123 7.29 5.92 -12.80
N GLY A 124 7.91 5.63 -11.66
CA GLY A 124 9.34 5.32 -11.57
C GLY A 124 9.72 4.07 -12.34
N ILE A 125 8.97 2.97 -12.14
CA ILE A 125 9.20 1.70 -12.86
C ILE A 125 8.91 1.86 -14.35
N SER A 126 7.87 2.62 -14.72
CA SER A 126 7.53 2.86 -16.12
C SER A 126 8.63 3.61 -16.86
N VAL A 127 9.16 4.69 -16.26
CA VAL A 127 10.27 5.45 -16.84
C VAL A 127 11.52 4.58 -16.97
N LEU A 128 11.82 3.77 -15.94
CA LEU A 128 12.98 2.88 -15.96
C LEU A 128 12.85 1.76 -17.01
N GLY A 129 11.65 1.19 -17.17
CA GLY A 129 11.37 0.17 -18.18
C GLY A 129 11.51 0.70 -19.62
N ILE A 130 11.00 1.92 -19.88
CA ILE A 130 11.16 2.58 -21.18
C ILE A 130 12.61 2.98 -21.42
N TYR A 131 13.32 3.45 -20.39
CA TYR A 131 14.74 3.77 -20.53
C TYR A 131 15.58 2.52 -20.88
N ALA A 132 15.34 1.41 -20.17
CA ALA A 132 16.00 0.14 -20.45
C ALA A 132 15.70 -0.38 -21.87
N SER A 133 14.48 -0.16 -22.38
CA SER A 133 14.10 -0.56 -23.75
C SER A 133 14.79 0.27 -24.84
N ILE A 134 15.15 1.53 -24.56
CA ILE A 134 15.92 2.37 -25.48
C ILE A 134 17.40 1.96 -25.50
N VAL A 135 17.96 1.58 -24.34
CA VAL A 135 19.38 1.21 -24.20
C VAL A 135 19.66 -0.18 -24.80
N SER A 136 18.75 -1.12 -24.59
CA SER A 136 18.81 -2.43 -25.25
C SER A 136 18.44 -2.23 -26.71
N THR A 137 19.44 -2.27 -27.60
CA THR A 137 19.46 -1.98 -29.06
C THR A 137 18.34 -2.54 -29.97
N HIS A 138 17.29 -3.12 -29.42
CA HIS A 138 16.07 -3.49 -30.13
C HIS A 138 15.21 -2.28 -30.49
N ARG A 139 14.60 -2.33 -31.67
CA ARG A 139 13.62 -1.33 -32.11
C ARG A 139 12.50 -1.24 -31.06
N LEU A 140 12.19 -0.01 -30.64
CA LEU A 140 11.06 0.29 -29.77
C LEU A 140 9.76 -0.22 -30.39
N ASP A 141 9.31 -1.39 -29.95
CA ASP A 141 8.00 -1.89 -30.30
C ASP A 141 6.96 -1.27 -29.36
N ILE A 142 6.14 -0.39 -29.93
CA ILE A 142 5.07 0.32 -29.23
C ILE A 142 4.10 -0.67 -28.56
N SER A 143 3.84 -1.81 -29.22
CA SER A 143 2.92 -2.81 -28.70
C SER A 143 3.43 -3.45 -27.40
N SER A 144 4.73 -3.75 -27.34
CA SER A 144 5.38 -4.31 -26.14
C SER A 144 5.43 -3.31 -24.98
N SER A 145 5.64 -2.02 -25.29
CA SER A 145 5.68 -0.94 -24.29
C SER A 145 4.29 -0.71 -23.67
N LEU A 146 3.24 -0.72 -24.48
CA LEU A 146 1.86 -0.61 -24.00
C LEU A 146 1.45 -1.84 -23.17
N ALA A 147 1.83 -3.04 -23.59
CA ALA A 147 1.57 -4.26 -22.82
C ALA A 147 2.24 -4.21 -21.43
N PHE A 148 3.49 -3.73 -21.37
CA PHE A 148 4.22 -3.54 -20.11
C PHE A 148 3.51 -2.54 -19.17
N LEU A 149 3.10 -1.37 -19.69
CA LEU A 149 2.37 -0.36 -18.90
C LEU A 149 1.02 -0.88 -18.42
N ALA A 150 0.28 -1.59 -19.28
CA ALA A 150 -1.01 -2.17 -18.93
C ALA A 150 -0.89 -3.25 -17.85
N ALA A 151 0.12 -4.12 -17.95
CA ALA A 151 0.42 -5.13 -16.93
C ALA A 151 0.77 -4.48 -15.59
N GLY A 152 1.64 -3.47 -15.60
CA GLY A 152 1.99 -2.68 -14.43
C GLY A 152 0.80 -2.00 -13.78
N LEU A 153 -0.09 -1.40 -14.59
CA LEU A 153 -1.28 -0.72 -14.10
C LEU A 153 -2.25 -1.71 -13.42
N ARG A 154 -2.54 -2.85 -14.06
CA ARG A 154 -3.40 -3.91 -13.51
C ARG A 154 -2.86 -4.42 -12.17
N TRP A 155 -1.55 -4.68 -12.12
CA TRP A 155 -0.88 -5.15 -10.92
C TRP A 155 -0.94 -4.13 -9.77
N ASN A 156 -0.63 -2.86 -10.04
CA ASN A 156 -0.67 -1.80 -9.04
C ASN A 156 -2.10 -1.51 -8.56
N LEU A 157 -3.10 -1.60 -9.44
CA LEU A 157 -4.50 -1.41 -9.09
C LEU A 157 -5.01 -2.56 -8.19
N PHE A 158 -4.62 -3.80 -8.49
CA PHE A 158 -4.89 -4.95 -7.61
C PHE A 158 -4.31 -4.73 -6.21
N LEU A 159 -3.04 -4.32 -6.11
CA LEU A 159 -2.40 -4.03 -4.82
C LEU A 159 -3.07 -2.84 -4.10
N LEU A 160 -3.54 -1.85 -4.85
CA LEU A 160 -4.28 -0.72 -4.29
C LEU A 160 -5.62 -1.16 -3.68
N CYS A 161 -6.31 -2.12 -4.31
CA CYS A 161 -7.53 -2.72 -3.76
C CYS A 161 -7.29 -3.48 -2.44
N LEU A 162 -6.07 -3.95 -2.18
CA LEU A 162 -5.68 -4.58 -0.90
C LEU A 162 -5.25 -3.57 0.18
N CYS A 163 -5.06 -2.30 -0.18
CA CYS A 163 -4.62 -1.26 0.76
C CYS A 163 -5.63 -0.97 1.89
N PRO A 164 -6.96 -0.93 1.68
CA PRO A 164 -7.93 -0.74 2.75
C PRO A 164 -7.81 -1.79 3.87
N PHE A 165 -7.62 -3.05 3.50
CA PHE A 165 -7.43 -4.16 4.44
C PHE A 165 -6.13 -4.02 5.25
N THR A 166 -5.02 -3.75 4.58
CA THR A 166 -3.73 -3.59 5.27
C THR A 166 -3.68 -2.33 6.14
N SER A 167 -4.30 -1.24 5.67
CA SER A 167 -4.43 0.00 6.43
C SER A 167 -5.30 -0.18 7.69
N SER A 168 -6.43 -0.89 7.61
CA SER A 168 -7.28 -1.12 8.78
C SER A 168 -6.60 -2.02 9.81
N LEU A 169 -5.84 -3.03 9.38
CA LEU A 169 -4.97 -3.82 10.25
C LEU A 169 -3.93 -2.92 10.95
N GLY A 170 -3.24 -2.06 10.19
CA GLY A 170 -2.27 -1.11 10.75
C GLY A 170 -2.89 -0.20 11.81
N LEU A 171 -4.13 0.24 11.59
CA LEU A 171 -4.89 1.03 12.55
C LEU A 171 -5.17 0.24 13.84
N VAL A 172 -5.63 -1.00 13.74
CA VAL A 172 -5.88 -1.89 14.90
C VAL A 172 -4.59 -2.12 15.70
N PHE A 173 -3.48 -2.41 15.03
CA PHE A 173 -2.18 -2.58 15.70
C PHE A 173 -1.73 -1.29 16.41
N GLY A 174 -1.93 -0.14 15.77
CA GLY A 174 -1.65 1.18 16.35
C GLY A 174 -2.45 1.45 17.61
N THR A 175 -3.76 1.13 17.61
CA THR A 175 -4.64 1.35 18.77
C THR A 175 -4.42 0.32 19.87
N MET A 176 -4.28 -0.98 19.54
CA MET A 176 -3.98 -2.05 20.49
C MET A 176 -2.69 -1.81 21.26
N ARG A 177 -1.65 -1.32 20.57
CA ARG A 177 -0.37 -0.96 21.20
C ARG A 177 -0.50 0.10 22.28
N GLN A 178 -1.57 0.89 22.28
CA GLN A 178 -1.77 1.96 23.25
C GLN A 178 -2.88 1.65 24.26
N SER A 179 -3.54 0.50 24.15
CA SER A 179 -4.60 0.08 25.06
C SER A 179 -4.10 -0.98 26.05
N ARG A 180 -5.00 -1.40 26.96
CA ARG A 180 -4.76 -2.54 27.86
C ARG A 180 -4.53 -3.86 27.10
N TRP A 181 -4.79 -3.90 25.79
CA TRP A 181 -4.64 -5.07 24.91
C TRP A 181 -3.24 -5.23 24.32
N ARG A 182 -2.25 -4.45 24.77
CA ARG A 182 -0.82 -4.65 24.44
C ARG A 182 -0.35 -6.11 24.47
N PRO A 183 -0.67 -6.95 25.48
CA PRO A 183 -0.21 -8.35 25.49
C PRO A 183 -0.83 -9.23 24.39
N ALA A 184 -1.90 -8.79 23.72
CA ALA A 184 -2.50 -9.51 22.60
C ALA A 184 -1.77 -9.27 21.26
N LEU A 185 -0.84 -8.31 21.19
CA LEU A 185 -0.12 -7.99 19.94
C LEU A 185 0.66 -9.18 19.34
N PRO A 186 1.42 -9.98 20.13
CA PRO A 186 2.13 -11.14 19.58
C PRO A 186 1.17 -12.18 19.01
N ILE A 187 0.00 -12.35 19.64
CA ILE A 187 -1.05 -13.27 19.20
C ILE A 187 -1.67 -12.79 17.88
N ALA A 188 -1.99 -11.50 17.78
CA ALA A 188 -2.49 -10.90 16.54
C ALA A 188 -1.47 -11.05 15.41
N TRP A 189 -0.19 -10.86 15.69
CA TRP A 189 0.89 -11.05 14.71
C TRP A 189 1.01 -12.50 14.26
N ALA A 190 0.98 -13.46 15.21
CA ALA A 190 0.99 -14.88 14.90
C ALA A 190 -0.22 -15.28 14.05
N ALA A 191 -1.41 -14.76 14.35
CA ALA A 191 -2.61 -14.98 13.54
C ALA A 191 -2.44 -14.46 12.11
N CYS A 192 -1.85 -13.27 11.92
CA CYS A 192 -1.53 -12.76 10.59
C CYS A 192 -0.51 -13.64 9.85
N ALA A 193 0.54 -14.10 10.54
CA ALA A 193 1.58 -14.96 9.95
C ALA A 193 1.02 -16.33 9.54
N ILE A 194 0.17 -16.92 10.38
CA ILE A 194 -0.53 -18.19 10.08
C ILE A 194 -1.49 -17.98 8.92
N GLY A 195 -2.29 -16.91 8.92
CA GLY A 195 -3.19 -16.57 7.82
C GLY A 195 -2.46 -16.40 6.49
N TRP A 196 -1.32 -15.71 6.51
CA TRP A 196 -0.45 -15.57 5.34
C TRP A 196 0.12 -16.91 4.85
N SER A 197 0.56 -17.77 5.78
CA SER A 197 1.11 -19.10 5.47
C SER A 197 0.04 -20.01 4.85
N ILE A 198 -1.18 -20.01 5.40
CA ILE A 198 -2.30 -20.79 4.87
C ILE A 198 -2.70 -20.26 3.48
N GLY A 199 -2.79 -18.93 3.32
CA GLY A 199 -3.11 -18.30 2.04
C GLY A 199 -2.11 -18.66 0.93
N ASN A 200 -0.81 -18.67 1.25
CA ASN A 200 0.24 -19.05 0.28
C ASN A 200 0.29 -20.55 -0.04
N LYS A 201 -0.23 -21.42 0.83
CA LYS A 201 -0.34 -22.86 0.56
C LYS A 201 -1.55 -23.21 -0.32
N GLY A 202 -2.50 -22.29 -0.49
CA GLY A 202 -3.75 -22.46 -1.21
C GLY A 202 -3.63 -22.55 -2.73
N GLY A 203 -3.00 -23.61 -3.25
CA GLY A 203 -3.32 -24.16 -4.57
C GLY A 203 -2.37 -23.83 -5.72
N LYS A 204 -2.15 -24.84 -6.58
CA LYS A 204 -1.49 -24.75 -7.91
C LYS A 204 -2.01 -23.61 -8.80
N ASN A 205 -3.19 -23.06 -8.49
CA ASN A 205 -3.87 -22.02 -9.25
C ASN A 205 -3.53 -20.59 -8.78
N TRP A 206 -2.89 -20.42 -7.62
CA TRP A 206 -2.44 -19.11 -7.12
C TRP A 206 -1.07 -18.72 -7.69
N ASN A 207 -0.80 -19.08 -8.94
CA ASN A 207 0.37 -18.58 -9.64
C ASN A 207 0.10 -17.11 -9.98
N THR A 208 0.56 -16.21 -9.11
CA THR A 208 0.41 -14.74 -9.21
C THR A 208 0.84 -14.20 -10.56
N LYS A 209 1.71 -14.93 -11.28
CA LYS A 209 2.10 -14.65 -12.67
C LYS A 209 0.90 -14.80 -13.63
N ASN A 210 0.11 -15.85 -13.53
CA ASN A 210 -1.03 -16.10 -14.43
C ASN A 210 -2.28 -15.32 -14.04
N LEU A 211 -2.46 -15.05 -12.75
CA LEU A 211 -3.71 -14.49 -12.18
C LEU A 211 -4.03 -13.07 -12.65
N LEU A 212 -3.02 -12.29 -13.06
CA LEU A 212 -3.14 -10.88 -13.48
C LEU A 212 -2.54 -10.62 -14.88
N GLY A 213 -2.27 -11.67 -15.65
CA GLY A 213 -1.70 -11.56 -17.01
C GLY A 213 -0.22 -11.14 -17.04
N LEU A 214 0.53 -11.42 -15.98
CA LEU A 214 1.99 -11.25 -15.93
C LEU A 214 2.72 -12.44 -16.62
N GLY A 215 2.04 -13.57 -16.80
CA GLY A 215 2.39 -14.61 -17.77
C GLY A 215 1.62 -14.41 -19.06
N HIS A 216 2.12 -14.90 -20.19
CA HIS A 216 1.55 -14.78 -21.54
C HIS A 216 0.17 -15.48 -21.74
N GLY A 217 -0.57 -15.74 -20.66
CA GLY A 217 -1.88 -16.38 -20.67
C GLY A 217 -3.02 -15.37 -20.55
N MET A 218 -4.13 -15.64 -21.24
CA MET A 218 -5.39 -14.93 -21.03
C MET A 218 -5.91 -15.17 -19.61
N ILE A 219 -6.39 -14.12 -18.95
CA ILE A 219 -7.07 -14.22 -17.65
C ILE A 219 -8.31 -15.07 -17.85
N THR A 220 -8.40 -16.22 -17.19
CA THR A 220 -9.60 -17.05 -17.21
C THR A 220 -10.72 -16.35 -16.42
N SER A 221 -11.96 -16.47 -16.88
CA SER A 221 -13.14 -15.92 -16.20
C SER A 221 -13.24 -16.41 -14.75
N GLU A 222 -12.86 -17.67 -14.51
CA GLU A 222 -12.79 -18.26 -13.17
C GLU A 222 -11.76 -17.53 -12.29
N ALA A 223 -10.54 -17.27 -12.78
CA ALA A 223 -9.52 -16.57 -11.99
C ALA A 223 -9.97 -15.15 -11.62
N LEU A 224 -10.63 -14.44 -12.54
CA LEU A 224 -11.16 -13.11 -12.28
C LEU A 224 -12.25 -13.12 -11.19
N LEU A 225 -13.13 -14.12 -11.19
CA LEU A 225 -14.15 -14.28 -10.16
C LEU A 225 -13.52 -14.53 -8.77
N HIS A 226 -12.50 -15.38 -8.69
CA HIS A 226 -11.80 -15.62 -7.42
C HIS A 226 -11.11 -14.35 -6.90
N VAL A 227 -10.48 -13.57 -7.78
CA VAL A 227 -9.88 -12.27 -7.43
C VAL A 227 -10.94 -11.31 -6.92
N ALA A 228 -12.08 -11.19 -7.59
CA ALA A 228 -13.16 -10.31 -7.19
C ALA A 228 -13.71 -10.69 -5.80
N ILE A 229 -13.96 -11.98 -5.56
CA ILE A 229 -14.40 -12.48 -4.25
C ILE A 229 -13.37 -12.16 -3.17
N ALA A 230 -12.07 -12.37 -3.44
CA ALA A 230 -11.01 -12.06 -2.49
C ALA A 230 -10.93 -10.57 -2.16
N ILE A 231 -11.09 -9.68 -3.15
CA ILE A 231 -11.12 -8.23 -2.94
C ILE A 231 -12.33 -7.85 -2.08
N VAL A 232 -13.52 -8.33 -2.41
CA VAL A 232 -14.74 -8.05 -1.63
C VAL A 232 -14.61 -8.54 -0.20
N ALA A 233 -14.12 -9.78 0.00
CA ALA A 233 -13.86 -10.32 1.33
C ALA A 233 -12.85 -9.46 2.11
N SER A 234 -11.78 -8.99 1.45
CA SER A 234 -10.78 -8.11 2.08
C SER A 234 -11.38 -6.77 2.52
N TRP A 235 -12.35 -6.23 1.78
CA TRP A 235 -13.02 -4.97 2.13
C TRP A 235 -13.99 -5.15 3.30
N LEU A 236 -14.72 -6.27 3.34
CA LEU A 236 -15.57 -6.62 4.48
C LEU A 236 -14.74 -6.77 5.76
N LEU A 237 -13.60 -7.48 5.67
CA LEU A 237 -12.62 -7.57 6.76
C LEU A 237 -12.08 -6.20 7.14
N ALA A 238 -11.84 -5.30 6.18
CA ALA A 238 -11.36 -3.96 6.46
C ALA A 238 -12.36 -3.16 7.30
N VAL A 239 -13.65 -3.22 6.96
CA VAL A 239 -14.73 -2.57 7.74
C VAL A 239 -14.80 -3.14 9.15
N LEU A 240 -14.72 -4.47 9.29
CA LEU A 240 -14.71 -5.14 10.61
C LEU A 240 -13.53 -4.67 11.47
N PHE A 241 -12.33 -4.53 10.90
CA PHE A 241 -11.17 -4.01 11.62
C PHE A 241 -11.29 -2.53 11.98
N ILE A 242 -11.87 -1.70 11.12
CA ILE A 242 -12.15 -0.29 11.47
C ILE A 242 -13.15 -0.23 12.63
N TRP A 243 -14.19 -1.06 12.60
CA TRP A 243 -15.17 -1.16 13.68
C TRP A 243 -14.51 -1.59 15.00
N PHE A 244 -13.68 -2.63 14.94
CA PHE A 244 -12.94 -3.10 16.11
C PHE A 244 -11.96 -2.05 16.66
N ALA A 245 -11.27 -1.31 15.78
CA ALA A 245 -10.41 -0.20 16.20
C ALA A 245 -11.21 0.92 16.88
N ALA A 246 -12.41 1.25 16.36
CA ALA A 246 -13.30 2.24 16.96
C ALA A 246 -13.78 1.81 18.36
N TYR A 247 -14.13 0.53 18.51
CA TYR A 247 -14.50 -0.06 19.80
C TYR A 247 -13.37 0.01 20.83
N LEU A 248 -12.12 -0.27 20.42
CA LEU A 248 -10.96 -0.13 21.29
C LEU A 248 -10.74 1.33 21.74
N LEU A 249 -10.97 2.30 20.84
CA LEU A 249 -10.86 3.73 21.16
C LEU A 249 -11.93 4.19 22.16
N GLU A 250 -13.16 3.71 22.03
CA GLU A 250 -14.25 4.03 22.96
C GLU A 250 -13.98 3.50 24.37
N ARG A 251 -13.44 2.29 24.50
CA ARG A 251 -13.02 1.75 25.79
C ARG A 251 -11.88 2.51 26.46
N GLN A 252 -11.08 3.25 25.70
CA GLN A 252 -10.01 4.08 26.27
C GLN A 252 -10.54 5.40 26.84
N THR A 253 -11.68 5.91 26.38
CA THR A 253 -12.26 7.17 26.88
C THR A 253 -13.10 7.00 28.14
N ASN A 254 -13.50 5.76 28.47
CA ASN A 254 -14.30 5.45 29.66
C ASN A 254 -13.43 5.11 30.89
N LEU A 255 -12.13 5.39 30.82
CA LEU A 255 -11.13 5.21 31.89
C LEU A 255 -10.63 6.57 32.34
#